data_AF-A0A2A5GWU5-F1
#
_entry.id   AF-A0A2A5GWU5-F1
#
_cell.length_a   1.000
_cell.length_b   1.000
_cell.length_c   1.000
_cell.angle_alpha   90.00
_cell.angle_beta   90.00
_cell.angle_gamma   90.00
#
_symmetry.space_group_name_H-M   'P 1'
#
loop_
_entity.id
_entity.type
_entity.pdbx_description
1 polymer ?
#
loop_
_entity_poly.entity_id
_entity_poly.type
_entity_poly.pdbx_seq_one_letter_code
_entity_poly.pdbx_strand_id
1 'polypeptide(L)'
;MPKDIKTAAFSFSAVADAVKTEHPQVWDKAKKVFGHEDSKIAEWLVSSKAVLGHKTPCDVLSESDKGEEQVMDLIERIDHGYF
;
A
#
# COMPACT_ATOMS: atom_id res chain seq x y z
N MET A 1 -28.34 8.23 17.99
CA MET A 1 -28.41 7.72 16.61
C MET A 1 -27.01 7.34 16.20
N PRO A 2 -26.74 6.06 15.90
CA PRO A 2 -25.38 5.57 15.71
C PRO A 2 -24.93 5.95 14.30
N LYS A 3 -23.77 6.60 14.18
CA LYS A 3 -23.01 6.58 12.95
C LYS A 3 -21.79 5.73 13.26
N ASP A 4 -21.99 4.42 13.16
CA ASP A 4 -20.94 3.43 13.10
C ASP A 4 -19.98 3.81 11.97
N ILE A 5 -18.98 4.61 12.28
CA ILE A 5 -17.73 4.56 11.54
C ILE A 5 -17.08 3.29 12.06
N LYS A 6 -17.53 2.14 11.53
CA LYS A 6 -16.69 0.96 11.45
C LYS A 6 -15.53 1.39 10.57
N THR A 7 -14.53 2.02 11.19
CA THR A 7 -13.15 1.93 10.75
C THR A 7 -12.94 0.44 10.62
N ALA A 8 -13.10 -0.08 9.41
CA ALA A 8 -12.82 -1.46 9.13
C ALA A 8 -11.39 -1.64 9.64
N ALA A 9 -11.25 -2.42 10.71
CA ALA A 9 -9.97 -2.95 11.10
C ALA A 9 -9.59 -3.88 9.94
N PHE A 10 -9.09 -3.29 8.86
CA PHE A 10 -8.36 -4.00 7.83
C PHE A 10 -7.15 -4.53 8.56
N SER A 11 -7.26 -5.78 9.04
CA SER A 11 -6.13 -6.51 9.55
C SER A 11 -5.02 -6.38 8.53
N PHE A 12 -3.81 -6.00 8.96
CA PHE A 12 -2.66 -5.87 8.07
C PHE A 12 -2.49 -7.11 7.16
N SER A 13 -2.87 -8.29 7.66
CA SER A 13 -2.96 -9.53 6.88
C SER A 13 -3.91 -9.45 5.68
N ALA A 14 -5.12 -8.92 5.84
CA ALA A 14 -6.11 -8.87 4.76
C ALA A 14 -5.66 -7.93 3.62
N VAL A 15 -5.02 -6.82 3.96
CA VAL A 15 -4.44 -5.91 2.96
C VAL A 15 -3.25 -6.56 2.26
N ALA A 16 -2.39 -7.24 3.03
CA ALA A 16 -1.29 -8.01 2.44
C ALA A 16 -1.82 -9.07 1.45
N ASP A 17 -2.83 -9.83 1.82
CA ASP A 17 -3.38 -10.89 0.97
C ASP A 17 -4.11 -10.33 -0.26
N ALA A 18 -4.82 -9.21 -0.14
CA ALA A 18 -5.43 -8.51 -1.26
C ALA A 18 -4.37 -8.02 -2.26
N VAL A 19 -3.36 -7.28 -1.78
CA VAL A 19 -2.30 -6.74 -2.66
C VAL A 19 -1.45 -7.86 -3.27
N LYS A 20 -1.17 -8.94 -2.54
CA LYS A 20 -0.51 -10.14 -3.10
C LYS A 20 -1.29 -10.75 -4.27
N THR A 21 -2.62 -10.76 -4.17
CA THR A 21 -3.50 -11.42 -5.14
C THR A 21 -3.77 -10.54 -6.35
N GLU A 22 -4.06 -9.26 -6.12
CA GLU A 22 -4.47 -8.32 -7.17
C GLU A 22 -3.27 -7.61 -7.81
N HIS A 23 -2.21 -7.33 -7.04
CA HIS A 23 -1.02 -6.60 -7.49
C HIS A 23 0.29 -7.29 -7.06
N PRO A 24 0.54 -8.53 -7.52
CA PRO A 24 1.70 -9.31 -7.10
C PRO A 24 3.04 -8.61 -7.38
N GLN A 25 3.11 -7.81 -8.45
CA GLN A 25 4.33 -7.09 -8.84
C GLN A 25 4.70 -6.00 -7.83
N VAL A 26 3.70 -5.25 -7.36
CA VAL A 26 3.86 -4.23 -6.29
C VAL A 26 4.31 -4.89 -5.01
N TRP A 27 3.70 -6.03 -4.67
CA TRP A 27 4.04 -6.77 -3.46
C TRP A 27 5.49 -7.29 -3.48
N ASP A 28 5.92 -7.90 -4.58
CA ASP A 28 7.30 -8.41 -4.72
C ASP A 28 8.33 -7.28 -4.70
N LYS A 29 8.03 -6.13 -5.29
CA LYS A 29 8.91 -4.96 -5.23
C LYS A 29 8.95 -4.40 -3.80
N ALA A 30 7.81 -4.28 -3.13
CA ALA A 30 7.76 -3.85 -1.73
C ALA A 30 8.56 -4.79 -0.81
N LYS A 31 8.52 -6.11 -1.04
CA LYS A 31 9.37 -7.08 -0.32
C LYS A 31 10.86 -6.85 -0.52
N LYS A 32 11.29 -6.45 -1.71
CA LYS A 32 12.70 -6.14 -1.98
C LYS A 32 13.16 -4.88 -1.26
N VAL A 33 12.30 -3.86 -1.17
CA VAL A 33 12.65 -2.54 -0.62
C VAL A 33 12.49 -2.48 0.90
N PHE A 34 11.36 -2.96 1.43
CA PHE A 34 11.04 -2.91 2.87
C PHE A 34 11.46 -4.18 3.64
N GLY A 35 11.89 -5.22 2.93
CA GLY A 35 12.25 -6.52 3.48
C GLY A 35 11.09 -7.51 3.52
N HIS A 36 11.36 -8.72 4.00
CA HIS A 36 10.42 -9.85 4.00
C HIS A 36 9.36 -9.81 5.12
N GLU A 37 9.26 -8.70 5.86
CA GLU A 37 8.27 -8.54 6.93
C GLU A 37 6.94 -8.07 6.35
N ASP A 38 6.04 -9.02 6.11
CA ASP A 38 4.68 -8.77 5.58
C ASP A 38 3.94 -7.67 6.38
N SER A 39 4.14 -7.60 7.70
CA SER A 39 3.54 -6.57 8.57
C SER A 39 4.00 -5.15 8.23
N LYS A 40 5.29 -4.95 7.90
CA LYS A 40 5.83 -3.63 7.54
C LYS A 40 5.33 -3.15 6.18
N ILE A 41 5.23 -4.09 5.24
CA ILE A 41 4.68 -3.80 3.92
C ILE A 41 3.20 -3.44 4.04
N ALA A 42 2.43 -4.23 4.79
CA ALA A 42 1.03 -3.96 5.05
C ALA A 42 0.81 -2.63 5.78
N GLU A 43 1.62 -2.32 6.78
CA GLU A 43 1.61 -1.02 7.46
C GLU A 43 1.87 0.12 6.49
N TRP A 44 2.88 -0.02 5.63
CA TRP A 44 3.18 0.98 4.62
C TRP A 44 2.04 1.18 3.62
N LEU A 45 1.37 0.10 3.20
CA LEU A 45 0.25 0.10 2.24
C LEU A 45 -1.01 0.79 2.78
N VAL A 46 -1.27 0.72 4.10
CA VAL A 46 -2.42 1.39 4.74
C VAL A 46 -2.05 2.74 5.36
N SER A 47 -0.79 3.13 5.30
CA SER A 47 -0.34 4.42 5.80
C SER A 47 -0.54 5.50 4.74
N SER A 48 -1.20 6.59 5.13
CA SER A 48 -1.36 7.78 4.29
C SER A 48 0.00 8.35 3.87
N LYS A 49 0.14 8.69 2.57
CA LYS A 49 1.35 9.30 2.02
C LYS A 49 1.03 10.70 1.50
N ALA A 50 1.80 11.70 1.95
CA ALA A 50 1.66 13.07 1.47
C ALA A 50 1.85 13.18 -0.05
N VAL A 51 2.80 12.42 -0.60
CA VAL A 51 3.09 12.35 -2.04
C VAL A 51 1.96 11.76 -2.88
N LEU A 52 1.02 11.03 -2.26
CA LEU A 52 -0.20 10.50 -2.87
C LEU A 52 -1.43 11.37 -2.54
N GLY A 53 -1.22 12.63 -2.14
CA GLY A 53 -2.32 13.53 -1.78
C GLY A 53 -3.05 13.10 -0.50
N HIS A 54 -2.32 12.58 0.48
CA HIS A 54 -2.85 12.01 1.73
C HIS A 54 -3.67 10.72 1.58
N LYS A 55 -3.60 10.06 0.41
CA LYS A 55 -4.18 8.72 0.22
C LYS A 55 -3.22 7.63 0.68
N THR A 56 -3.77 6.45 0.96
CA THR A 56 -2.95 5.25 1.20
C THR A 56 -2.56 4.61 -0.15
N PRO A 57 -1.40 3.94 -0.25
CA PRO A 57 -1.07 3.16 -1.44
C PRO A 57 -2.17 2.16 -1.80
N CYS A 58 -2.83 1.55 -0.79
CA CYS A 58 -3.95 0.65 -1.02
C CYS A 58 -5.14 1.33 -1.72
N ASP A 59 -5.51 2.54 -1.30
CA ASP A 59 -6.58 3.30 -1.96
C ASP A 59 -6.22 3.60 -3.42
N VAL A 60 -4.97 4.00 -3.67
CA VAL A 60 -4.48 4.32 -5.01
C VAL A 60 -4.50 3.10 -5.92
N LEU A 61 -4.12 1.92 -5.42
CA LEU A 61 -4.21 0.66 -6.16
C LEU A 61 -5.65 0.31 -6.55
N SER A 62 -6.63 0.57 -5.67
CA SER A 62 -8.05 0.26 -5.94
C SER A 62 -8.78 1.30 -6.80
N GLU A 63 -8.30 2.55 -6.87
CA GLU A 63 -9.00 3.63 -7.56
C GLU A 63 -8.76 3.68 -9.07
N SER A 64 -7.63 3.18 -9.58
CA SER A 64 -7.28 3.34 -11.00
C SER A 64 -6.25 2.32 -11.48
N ASP A 65 -6.32 1.94 -12.75
CA ASP A 65 -5.29 1.15 -13.44
C ASP A 65 -3.90 1.82 -13.41
N LYS A 66 -3.85 3.16 -13.27
CA LYS A 66 -2.59 3.91 -13.10
C LYS A 66 -2.07 3.90 -11.67
N GLY A 67 -2.86 3.42 -10.72
CA GLY A 67 -2.49 3.35 -9.31
C GLY A 67 -1.31 2.42 -9.07
N GLU A 68 -1.25 1.31 -9.81
CA GLU A 68 -0.14 0.36 -9.76
C GLU A 68 1.19 1.03 -10.16
N GLU A 69 1.20 1.78 -11.26
CA GLU A 69 2.39 2.50 -11.73
C GLU A 69 2.84 3.57 -10.72
N GLN A 70 1.90 4.32 -10.13
CA GLN A 70 2.21 5.33 -9.11
C GLN A 70 2.81 4.72 -7.84
N VAL A 71 2.25 3.60 -7.38
CA VAL A 71 2.74 2.91 -6.19
C VAL A 71 4.09 2.24 -6.47
N MET A 72 4.30 1.68 -7.67
CA MET A 72 5.61 1.18 -8.10
C MET A 72 6.67 2.28 -8.14
N ASP A 73 6.40 3.40 -8.80
CA ASP A 73 7.34 4.53 -8.88
C ASP A 73 7.69 5.04 -7.47
N LEU A 74 6.70 5.10 -6.57
CA LEU A 74 6.94 5.47 -5.19
C LEU A 74 7.87 4.47 -4.49
N ILE A 75 7.66 3.17 -4.66
CA ILE A 75 8.54 2.15 -4.07
C ILE A 75 9.96 2.24 -4.66
N GLU A 76 10.11 2.51 -5.95
CA GLU A 76 11.42 2.70 -6.60
C GLU A 76 12.15 3.94 -6.10
N ARG A 77 11.44 5.05 -5.89
CA ARG A 77 12.01 6.26 -5.29
C ARG A 77 12.53 5.98 -3.89
N ILE A 78 11.80 5.18 -3.10
CA ILE A 78 12.23 4.76 -1.76
C ILE A 78 13.50 3.89 -1.83
N ASP A 79 13.53 2.93 -2.76
CA ASP A 79 14.69 2.05 -3.01
C ASP A 79 15.95 2.86 -3.36
N HIS A 80 15.78 3.91 -4.16
CA HIS A 80 16.86 4.79 -4.61
C HIS A 80 17.18 5.93 -3.63
N GLY A 81 16.45 6.07 -2.52
CA GLY A 81 16.66 7.10 -1.50
C GLY A 81 16.18 8.51 -1.91
N TYR A 82 15.30 8.63 -2.89
CA TYR A 82 14.69 9.90 -3.30
C TYR A 82 13.48 10.24 -2.42
N PHE A 83 13.63 11.22 -1.52
CA PHE A 83 12.57 11.80 -0.70
C PHE A 83 12.54 13.32 -0.76
#